data_AF-A0A7X4J5U9-F1
#
_entry.id   AF-A0A7X4J5U9-F1
#
_cell.length_a   1.000
_cell.length_b   1.000
_cell.length_c   1.000
_cell.angle_alpha   90.00
_cell.angle_beta   90.00
_cell.angle_gamma   90.00
#
_symmetry.space_group_name_H-M   'P 1'
#
loop_
_entity.id
_entity.type
_entity.pdbx_description
1 polymer ?
#
loop_
_entity_poly.entity_id
_entity_poly.type
_entity_poly.pdbx_seq_one_letter_code
_entity_poly.pdbx_strand_id
1 'polypeptide(L)'
;MSFLKALFGPSQKEIWRQLSTEVRGKFHEGGLLSGSAVQARTRDWIITLDTYTTGDGKTNQTFTRLRAPYFNPEGFRFQIYRASVFSGLGKSLGMQDIEVGHPRFDDAFVIKSNSSRRVRRLFDNEKIRRLIDAQPRIHLSVKAREGWLSKFPDGVDELHFQAAGTIKDLARLRTLFDLFAEVLHQVCHEGRAYEDDVDIHIRRLSAPGGRIEDKHILWESYGNRRDAAASLGRLGDAAAVPALASVLWDKDGVLRARAIESLAEIGHASGIRHLVRLLGDSRDADGQPVRVLATRALRSLGEGDLVDSVLTALDGEVERLKAYRGAYRSEIGVALCYALEGPHGSQAANALAEINAVETLPRLRKAQSMAFARSATREAIAAAIKRLEARASLPRAAAAADVTADTLPRAAREPGLDTATLPRGSRGHPDRGRSAP
;
A
#
# COMPACT_ATOMS: atom_id res chain seq x y z
N MET A 1 11.60 -12.06 49.73
CA MET A 1 11.45 -12.36 48.29
C MET A 1 12.73 -12.88 47.59
N SER A 2 13.86 -13.11 48.28
CA SER A 2 15.15 -13.42 47.63
C SER A 2 15.40 -14.91 47.33
N PHE A 3 14.93 -15.83 48.18
CA PHE A 3 15.27 -17.27 48.08
C PHE A 3 14.58 -18.00 46.90
N LEU A 4 13.33 -17.64 46.58
CA LEU A 4 12.57 -18.26 45.47
C LEU A 4 13.10 -17.86 44.08
N LYS A 5 13.68 -16.66 43.92
CA LYS A 5 14.33 -16.25 42.66
C LYS A 5 15.63 -17.00 42.39
N ALA A 6 16.38 -17.36 43.44
CA ALA A 6 17.62 -18.13 43.31
C ALA A 6 17.37 -19.59 42.90
N LEU A 7 16.25 -20.19 43.34
CA LEU A 7 15.94 -21.60 43.07
C LEU A 7 15.18 -21.83 41.75
N PHE A 8 14.32 -20.90 41.33
CA PHE A 8 13.40 -21.10 40.20
C PHE A 8 13.64 -20.16 39.00
N GLY A 9 14.65 -19.29 39.10
CA GLY A 9 14.92 -18.26 38.11
C GLY A 9 13.85 -17.16 38.06
N PRO A 10 13.98 -16.19 37.15
CA PRO A 10 13.01 -15.12 36.97
C PRO A 10 11.65 -15.66 36.50
N SER A 11 10.57 -14.99 36.92
CA SER A 11 9.21 -15.39 36.53
C SER A 11 8.94 -15.12 35.04
N GLN A 12 7.96 -15.82 34.44
CA GLN A 12 7.53 -15.55 33.06
C GLN A 12 7.18 -14.07 32.87
N LYS A 13 6.42 -13.48 33.80
CA LYS A 13 6.02 -12.07 33.75
C LYS A 13 7.22 -11.13 33.74
N GLU A 14 8.24 -11.43 34.54
CA GLU A 14 9.47 -10.65 34.64
C GLU A 14 10.25 -10.68 33.32
N ILE A 15 10.50 -11.88 32.78
CA ILE A 15 11.19 -12.04 31.49
C ILE A 15 10.40 -11.41 30.34
N TRP A 16 9.07 -11.56 30.32
CA TRP A 16 8.25 -11.06 29.22
C TRP A 16 8.07 -9.54 29.27
N ARG A 17 8.09 -8.91 30.45
CA ARG A 17 8.23 -7.45 30.56
C ARG A 17 9.57 -6.98 30.01
N GLN A 18 10.67 -7.62 30.39
CA GLN A 18 12.00 -7.28 29.86
C GLN A 18 12.02 -7.40 28.33
N LEU A 19 11.50 -8.51 27.79
CA LEU A 19 11.37 -8.72 26.35
C LEU A 19 10.58 -7.59 25.69
N SER A 20 9.42 -7.21 26.25
CA SER A 20 8.59 -6.14 25.69
C SER A 20 9.34 -4.82 25.53
N THR A 21 10.24 -4.49 26.46
CA THR A 21 11.11 -3.32 26.35
C THR A 21 12.14 -3.47 25.23
N GLU A 22 12.81 -4.62 25.14
CA GLU A 22 13.84 -4.87 24.10
C GLU A 22 13.27 -4.83 22.68
N VAL A 23 12.09 -5.41 22.48
CA VAL A 23 11.43 -5.44 21.15
C VAL A 23 10.59 -4.19 20.87
N ARG A 24 10.67 -3.16 21.74
CA ARG A 24 9.84 -1.93 21.68
C ARG A 24 8.34 -2.24 21.55
N GLY A 25 7.91 -3.31 22.23
CA GLY A 25 6.54 -3.80 22.25
C GLY A 25 5.76 -3.39 23.49
N LYS A 26 4.58 -3.98 23.65
CA LYS A 26 3.69 -3.82 24.80
C LYS A 26 3.54 -5.15 25.52
N PHE A 27 3.72 -5.12 26.83
CA PHE A 27 3.36 -6.24 27.69
C PHE A 27 1.91 -6.09 28.16
N HIS A 28 1.11 -7.14 27.95
CA HIS A 28 -0.24 -7.24 28.44
C HIS A 28 -0.27 -8.24 29.59
N GLU A 29 -0.66 -7.76 30.77
CA GLU A 29 -0.81 -8.61 31.93
C GLU A 29 -2.13 -9.38 31.85
N GLY A 30 -2.04 -10.71 31.84
CA GLY A 30 -3.20 -11.59 31.84
C GLY A 30 -3.87 -11.68 33.22
N GLY A 31 -5.19 -11.87 33.23
CA GLY A 31 -6.00 -12.06 34.43
C GLY A 31 -6.08 -13.52 34.88
N LEU A 32 -7.05 -13.88 35.74
CA LEU A 32 -7.23 -15.25 36.24
C LEU A 32 -7.54 -16.29 35.12
N LEU A 33 -8.09 -15.82 33.99
CA LEU A 33 -8.58 -16.63 32.88
C LEU A 33 -7.79 -16.43 31.56
N SER A 34 -6.90 -15.44 31.51
CA SER A 34 -6.12 -15.10 30.30
C SER A 34 -4.63 -15.06 30.63
N GLY A 35 -3.80 -15.72 29.82
CA GLY A 35 -2.35 -15.67 29.98
C GLY A 35 -1.78 -14.29 29.65
N SER A 36 -0.62 -13.95 30.22
CA SER A 36 0.16 -12.77 29.81
C SER A 36 0.52 -12.85 28.31
N ALA A 37 0.73 -11.70 27.68
CA ALA A 37 1.16 -11.61 26.29
C ALA A 37 2.16 -10.47 26.07
N VAL A 38 3.00 -10.61 25.04
CA VAL A 38 3.85 -9.54 24.52
C VAL A 38 3.47 -9.29 23.08
N GLN A 39 3.23 -8.04 22.70
CA GLN A 39 2.96 -7.64 21.32
C GLN A 39 4.03 -6.66 20.86
N ALA A 40 4.73 -6.98 19.76
CA ALA A 40 5.75 -6.10 19.18
C ALA A 40 5.42 -5.76 17.74
N ARG A 41 5.59 -4.49 17.37
CA ARG A 41 5.44 -4.05 15.99
C ARG A 41 6.77 -4.18 15.26
N THR A 42 6.79 -4.93 14.17
CA THR A 42 7.91 -4.97 13.23
C THR A 42 7.41 -4.60 11.84
N ARG A 43 7.89 -3.48 11.30
CA ARG A 43 7.38 -2.88 10.05
C ARG A 43 5.84 -2.87 10.02
N ASP A 44 5.25 -3.76 9.22
CA ASP A 44 3.83 -3.84 8.92
C ASP A 44 3.07 -4.83 9.82
N TRP A 45 3.78 -5.60 10.64
CA TRP A 45 3.23 -6.70 11.41
C TRP A 45 3.29 -6.45 12.91
N ILE A 46 2.33 -7.02 13.63
CA ILE A 46 2.29 -7.15 15.08
C ILE A 46 2.53 -8.62 15.44
N ILE A 47 3.72 -8.93 15.90
CA ILE A 47 4.04 -10.26 16.42
C ILE A 47 3.49 -10.36 17.83
N THR A 48 2.63 -11.34 18.09
CA THR A 48 2.07 -11.63 19.42
C THR A 48 2.71 -12.90 19.98
N LEU A 49 3.34 -12.78 21.14
CA LEU A 49 3.79 -13.88 22.00
C LEU A 49 2.75 -14.10 23.11
N ASP A 50 2.24 -15.31 23.24
CA ASP A 50 1.38 -15.73 24.37
C ASP A 50 1.63 -17.19 24.79
N THR A 51 0.94 -17.62 25.84
CA THR A 51 0.84 -19.04 26.20
C THR A 51 -0.59 -19.53 26.04
N TYR A 52 -0.75 -20.79 25.68
CA TYR A 52 -2.03 -21.49 25.77
C TYR A 52 -1.82 -22.89 26.35
N THR A 53 -2.87 -23.43 26.97
CA THR A 53 -2.87 -24.76 27.57
C THR A 53 -3.92 -25.62 26.89
N THR A 54 -3.53 -26.82 26.47
CA THR A 54 -4.45 -27.84 25.96
C THR A 54 -4.43 -29.04 26.90
N GLY A 55 -5.57 -29.66 27.13
CA GLY A 55 -5.66 -30.87 27.94
C GLY A 55 -6.86 -31.72 27.56
N ASP A 56 -6.72 -33.02 27.77
CA ASP A 56 -7.74 -34.05 27.54
C ASP A 56 -8.54 -34.39 28.82
N GLY A 57 -8.43 -33.54 29.83
CA GLY A 57 -8.99 -33.75 31.16
C GLY A 57 -8.11 -34.59 32.10
N LYS A 58 -7.04 -35.23 31.60
CA LYS A 58 -6.10 -36.04 32.42
C LYS A 58 -4.70 -35.43 32.48
N THR A 59 -4.24 -34.82 31.40
CA THR A 59 -2.96 -34.11 31.35
C THR A 59 -3.13 -32.74 30.73
N ASN A 60 -2.51 -31.72 31.34
CA ASN A 60 -2.50 -30.37 30.79
C ASN A 60 -1.09 -30.06 30.28
N GLN A 61 -0.98 -29.65 29.02
CA GLN A 61 0.27 -29.23 28.42
C GLN A 61 0.20 -27.75 28.03
N THR A 62 1.12 -26.97 28.58
CA THR A 62 1.27 -25.54 28.25
C THR A 62 2.24 -25.38 27.08
N PHE A 63 1.92 -24.47 26.15
CA PHE A 63 2.76 -24.12 25.02
C PHE A 63 3.03 -22.62 25.02
N THR A 64 4.26 -22.25 24.63
CA THR A 64 4.59 -20.89 24.19
C THR A 64 4.29 -20.77 22.70
N ARG A 65 3.61 -19.70 22.31
CA ARG A 65 3.22 -19.44 20.93
C ARG A 65 3.64 -18.05 20.49
N LEU A 66 4.19 -17.93 19.28
CA LEU A 66 4.27 -16.67 18.56
C LEU A 66 3.33 -16.75 17.36
N ARG A 67 2.64 -15.65 17.05
CA ARG A 67 1.77 -15.54 15.89
C ARG A 67 1.83 -14.15 15.27
N ALA A 68 1.73 -14.09 13.96
CA ALA A 68 1.61 -12.86 13.20
C ALA A 68 0.81 -13.13 11.91
N PRO A 69 -0.43 -12.63 11.79
CA PRO A 69 -1.13 -12.65 10.53
C PRO A 69 -0.51 -11.73 9.48
N TYR A 70 -0.57 -12.17 8.23
CA TYR A 70 0.01 -11.46 7.10
C TYR A 70 -0.78 -11.77 5.83
N PHE A 71 -0.64 -10.89 4.84
CA PHE A 71 -1.29 -11.06 3.56
C PHE A 71 -0.60 -12.16 2.75
N ASN A 72 -1.34 -13.21 2.42
CA ASN A 72 -0.90 -14.39 1.69
C ASN A 72 -1.95 -14.77 0.62
N PRO A 73 -2.17 -13.94 -0.40
CA PRO A 73 -3.25 -14.15 -1.38
C PRO A 73 -3.07 -15.41 -2.21
N GLU A 74 -1.82 -15.82 -2.46
CA GLU A 74 -1.49 -17.05 -3.18
C GLU A 74 -1.60 -18.31 -2.31
N GLY A 75 -1.90 -18.15 -1.02
CA GLY A 75 -2.07 -19.27 -0.09
C GLY A 75 -0.82 -20.12 0.05
N PHE A 76 0.38 -19.52 0.04
CA PHE A 76 1.62 -20.26 0.28
C PHE A 76 1.67 -20.81 1.70
N ARG A 77 1.84 -22.12 1.82
CA ARG A 77 1.86 -22.83 3.10
C ARG A 77 3.14 -23.61 3.21
N PHE A 78 3.74 -23.54 4.39
CA PHE A 78 4.82 -24.42 4.76
C PHE A 78 4.73 -24.76 6.24
N GLN A 79 5.44 -25.82 6.61
CA GLN A 79 5.67 -26.23 7.99
C GLN A 79 7.09 -26.78 8.09
N ILE A 80 7.79 -26.40 9.14
CA ILE A 80 9.12 -26.90 9.48
C ILE A 80 9.20 -27.24 10.97
N TYR A 81 9.80 -28.38 11.28
CA TYR A 81 10.07 -28.83 12.63
C TYR A 81 11.32 -29.72 12.66
N ARG A 82 11.96 -29.82 13.83
CA ARG A 82 13.15 -30.69 13.97
C ARG A 82 12.79 -32.14 13.72
N ALA A 83 13.62 -32.83 12.94
CA ALA A 83 13.51 -34.27 12.78
C ALA A 83 13.62 -34.95 14.16
N SER A 84 12.71 -35.88 14.44
CA SER A 84 12.79 -36.76 15.61
C SER A 84 13.14 -38.16 15.12
N VAL A 85 13.79 -38.96 15.96
CA VAL A 85 14.18 -40.36 15.69
C VAL A 85 13.00 -41.30 15.35
N PHE A 86 11.76 -40.78 15.35
CA PHE A 86 10.49 -41.45 15.04
C PHE A 86 9.69 -40.77 13.93
N SER A 87 10.32 -40.02 13.01
CA SER A 87 9.64 -39.27 11.93
C SER A 87 8.84 -40.14 10.92
N GLY A 88 8.87 -41.47 11.05
CA GLY A 88 8.24 -42.41 10.12
C GLY A 88 6.71 -42.58 10.19
N LEU A 89 5.99 -41.97 11.14
CA LEU A 89 4.55 -42.21 11.30
C LEU A 89 3.74 -40.91 11.39
N GLY A 90 3.23 -40.45 10.24
CA GLY A 90 2.32 -39.32 10.15
C GLY A 90 2.04 -38.87 8.72
N LYS A 91 1.47 -39.77 7.89
CA LYS A 91 0.89 -39.38 6.59
C LYS A 91 -0.44 -38.66 6.84
N SER A 92 -0.41 -37.33 6.83
CA SER A 92 -1.60 -36.50 6.64
C SER A 92 -1.48 -35.70 5.33
N LEU A 93 -2.44 -35.96 4.45
CA LEU A 93 -2.92 -35.26 3.27
C LEU A 93 -1.98 -34.23 2.60
N GLY A 94 -1.28 -34.68 1.55
CA GLY A 94 -0.90 -33.86 0.40
C GLY A 94 0.47 -33.16 0.41
N MET A 95 1.14 -33.04 1.56
CA MET A 95 2.48 -32.41 1.63
C MET A 95 3.57 -33.45 1.88
N GLN A 96 4.49 -33.57 0.91
CA GLN A 96 5.68 -34.41 1.00
C GLN A 96 6.80 -33.68 1.76
N ASP A 97 7.78 -34.45 2.25
CA ASP A 97 9.03 -33.90 2.76
C ASP A 97 9.82 -33.30 1.57
N ILE A 98 10.36 -32.10 1.74
CA ILE A 98 11.00 -31.33 0.67
C ILE A 98 12.43 -31.02 1.08
N GLU A 99 13.39 -31.51 0.29
CA GLU A 99 14.77 -31.06 0.37
C GLU A 99 14.92 -29.66 -0.22
N VAL A 100 15.55 -28.78 0.55
CA VAL A 100 15.76 -27.38 0.17
C VAL A 100 17.15 -27.09 -0.37
N GLY A 101 18.02 -28.11 -0.45
CA GLY A 101 19.34 -28.03 -1.08
C GLY A 101 20.46 -27.70 -0.10
N HIS A 102 20.24 -27.93 1.19
CA HIS A 102 21.20 -27.66 2.26
C HIS A 102 21.33 -28.91 3.15
N PRO A 103 22.26 -29.85 2.85
CA PRO A 103 22.28 -31.18 3.45
C PRO A 103 22.18 -31.21 4.98
N ARG A 104 22.99 -30.41 5.69
CA ARG A 104 22.93 -30.35 7.17
C ARG A 104 21.59 -29.84 7.70
N PHE A 105 20.92 -28.97 6.96
CA PHE A 105 19.62 -28.43 7.33
C PHE A 105 18.50 -29.43 6.99
N ASP A 106 18.58 -30.04 5.80
CA ASP A 106 17.66 -31.10 5.35
C ASP A 106 17.71 -32.33 6.27
N ASP A 107 18.89 -32.69 6.79
CA ASP A 107 19.05 -33.77 7.78
C ASP A 107 18.43 -33.42 9.15
N ALA A 108 18.48 -32.14 9.53
CA ALA A 108 18.07 -31.68 10.86
C ALA A 108 16.57 -31.37 10.97
N PHE A 109 15.91 -31.10 9.85
CA PHE A 109 14.54 -30.57 9.81
C PHE A 109 13.69 -31.27 8.78
N VAL A 110 12.45 -31.60 9.17
CA VAL A 110 11.41 -32.03 8.23
C VAL A 110 10.70 -30.79 7.70
N ILE A 111 10.57 -30.69 6.37
CA ILE A 111 10.02 -29.51 5.69
C ILE A 111 8.87 -29.93 4.79
N LYS A 112 7.69 -29.36 5.01
CA LYS A 112 6.49 -29.61 4.22
C LYS A 112 5.99 -28.31 3.61
N SER A 113 5.54 -28.33 2.36
CA SER A 113 4.98 -27.14 1.72
C SER A 113 4.08 -27.48 0.52
N ASN A 114 3.16 -26.58 0.19
CA ASN A 114 2.40 -26.61 -1.07
C ASN A 114 3.17 -25.99 -2.25
N SER A 115 4.38 -25.45 -2.05
CA SER A 115 5.23 -24.90 -3.10
C SER A 115 6.71 -25.15 -2.80
N SER A 116 7.28 -26.17 -3.44
CA SER A 116 8.70 -26.52 -3.33
C SER A 116 9.62 -25.37 -3.76
N ARG A 117 9.21 -24.59 -4.76
CA ARG A 117 9.96 -23.42 -5.23
C ARG A 117 10.02 -22.32 -4.16
N ARG A 118 8.87 -21.95 -3.59
CA ARG A 118 8.81 -20.85 -2.61
C ARG A 118 9.45 -21.22 -1.29
N VAL A 119 9.31 -22.48 -0.85
CA VAL A 119 9.97 -22.95 0.38
C VAL A 119 11.48 -23.06 0.22
N ARG A 120 11.99 -23.48 -0.95
CA ARG A 120 13.42 -23.42 -1.27
C ARG A 120 13.95 -22.00 -1.20
N ARG A 121 13.30 -21.06 -1.88
CA ARG A 121 13.66 -19.64 -1.81
C ARG A 121 13.64 -19.10 -0.39
N LEU A 122 12.60 -19.41 0.40
CA LEU A 122 12.51 -19.00 1.80
C LEU A 122 13.76 -19.47 2.58
N PHE A 123 14.12 -20.74 2.38
CA PHE A 123 15.25 -21.35 3.06
C PHE A 123 16.58 -21.20 2.31
N ASP A 124 16.67 -20.46 1.21
CA ASP A 124 17.94 -19.97 0.62
C ASP A 124 18.53 -18.82 1.46
N ASN A 125 17.71 -18.18 2.30
CA ASN A 125 18.18 -17.18 3.25
C ASN A 125 18.92 -17.83 4.43
N GLU A 126 20.24 -17.63 4.45
CA GLU A 126 21.11 -18.16 5.50
C GLU A 126 20.72 -17.68 6.90
N LYS A 127 20.25 -16.43 7.03
CA LYS A 127 19.82 -15.87 8.32
C LYS A 127 18.62 -16.63 8.87
N ILE A 128 17.63 -16.95 8.02
CA ILE A 128 16.48 -17.77 8.43
C ILE A 128 16.95 -19.16 8.87
N ARG A 129 17.79 -19.82 8.07
CA ARG A 129 18.32 -21.16 8.44
C ARG A 129 19.05 -21.14 9.78
N ARG A 130 19.92 -20.15 10.02
CA ARG A 130 20.66 -20.00 11.29
C ARG A 130 19.75 -19.71 12.47
N LEU A 131 18.74 -18.86 12.31
CA LEU A 131 17.78 -18.54 13.37
C LEU A 131 16.88 -19.72 13.73
N ILE A 132 16.52 -20.55 12.74
CA ILE A 132 15.80 -21.81 12.93
C ILE A 132 16.67 -22.81 13.67
N ASP A 133 17.93 -22.98 13.26
CA ASP A 133 18.85 -23.91 13.90
C ASP A 133 19.19 -23.53 15.35
N ALA A 134 19.18 -22.24 15.68
CA ALA A 134 19.33 -21.78 17.06
C ALA A 134 18.20 -22.24 18.00
N GLN A 135 17.07 -22.75 17.49
CA GLN A 135 15.93 -23.16 18.33
C GLN A 135 16.03 -24.63 18.76
N PRO A 136 16.10 -24.94 20.08
CA PRO A 136 16.15 -26.33 20.56
C PRO A 136 14.86 -27.11 20.25
N ARG A 137 13.72 -26.41 20.24
CA ARG A 137 12.41 -26.92 19.83
C ARG A 137 11.74 -25.88 18.97
N ILE A 138 11.35 -26.27 17.76
CA ILE A 138 10.67 -25.41 16.81
C ILE A 138 9.60 -26.20 16.07
N HIS A 139 8.45 -25.57 15.94
CA HIS A 139 7.41 -25.91 14.99
C HIS A 139 6.92 -24.59 14.43
N LEU A 140 7.37 -24.25 13.22
CA LEU A 140 7.02 -23.03 12.51
C LEU A 140 6.17 -23.40 11.30
N SER A 141 5.04 -22.73 11.12
CA SER A 141 4.07 -23.07 10.08
C SER A 141 3.27 -21.86 9.64
N VAL A 142 2.73 -21.90 8.42
CA VAL A 142 1.64 -21.02 8.01
C VAL A 142 0.32 -21.74 8.30
N LYS A 143 -0.46 -21.20 9.23
CA LYS A 143 -1.81 -21.70 9.52
C LYS A 143 -2.81 -20.96 8.64
N ALA A 144 -3.53 -21.75 7.85
CA ALA A 144 -4.63 -21.27 7.03
C ALA A 144 -5.89 -21.02 7.87
N ARG A 145 -6.90 -20.38 7.28
CA ARG A 145 -8.28 -20.37 7.78
C ARG A 145 -8.72 -21.77 8.26
N GLU A 146 -8.73 -22.00 9.57
CA GLU A 146 -9.45 -23.13 10.16
C GLU A 146 -10.83 -22.64 10.63
N GLY A 147 -11.86 -23.00 9.85
CA GLY A 147 -13.27 -22.91 10.26
C GLY A 147 -14.02 -21.61 9.93
N TRP A 148 -15.34 -21.73 9.81
CA TRP A 148 -16.32 -20.64 9.57
C TRP A 148 -16.41 -19.58 10.68
N LEU A 149 -15.66 -19.75 11.77
CA LEU A 149 -15.55 -18.84 12.91
C LEU A 149 -14.22 -18.05 12.94
N SER A 150 -13.39 -18.16 11.89
CA SER A 150 -12.14 -17.38 11.78
C SER A 150 -12.41 -15.90 11.52
N LYS A 151 -11.73 -15.02 12.26
CA LYS A 151 -11.91 -13.55 12.23
C LYS A 151 -11.03 -12.82 11.20
N PHE A 152 -10.25 -13.51 10.37
CA PHE A 152 -9.31 -12.86 9.45
C PHE A 152 -9.93 -12.59 8.06
N PRO A 153 -9.63 -11.44 7.43
CA PRO A 153 -10.06 -11.13 6.07
C PRO A 153 -9.57 -12.15 5.02
N ASP A 154 -10.20 -12.16 3.84
CA ASP A 154 -9.74 -12.99 2.72
C ASP A 154 -8.32 -12.65 2.31
N GLY A 155 -7.53 -13.69 1.99
CA GLY A 155 -6.12 -13.57 1.67
C GLY A 155 -5.20 -13.28 2.86
N VAL A 156 -5.68 -13.37 4.11
CA VAL A 156 -4.86 -13.27 5.32
C VAL A 156 -4.68 -14.65 5.96
N ASP A 157 -3.42 -15.08 6.09
CA ASP A 157 -3.02 -16.27 6.83
C ASP A 157 -2.19 -15.90 8.07
N GLU A 158 -1.92 -16.86 8.95
CA GLU A 158 -1.13 -16.64 10.17
C GLU A 158 0.22 -17.36 10.11
N LEU A 159 1.33 -16.61 10.20
CA LEU A 159 2.62 -17.21 10.55
C LEU A 159 2.58 -17.59 12.01
N HIS A 160 2.83 -18.85 12.31
CA HIS A 160 2.60 -19.43 13.63
C HIS A 160 3.79 -20.26 14.07
N PHE A 161 4.19 -20.08 15.33
CA PHE A 161 5.19 -20.88 16.01
C PHE A 161 4.65 -21.41 17.32
N GLN A 162 5.03 -22.64 17.66
CA GLN A 162 4.78 -23.19 18.99
C GLN A 162 5.98 -23.99 19.52
N ALA A 163 6.14 -23.95 20.84
CA ALA A 163 7.06 -24.82 21.57
C ALA A 163 6.43 -25.26 22.90
N ALA A 164 6.59 -26.54 23.24
CA ALA A 164 6.12 -27.09 24.50
C ALA A 164 6.83 -26.43 25.70
N GLY A 165 6.05 -26.05 26.70
CA GLY A 165 6.48 -25.34 27.91
C GLY A 165 6.44 -23.82 27.76
N THR A 166 6.64 -23.12 28.88
CA THR A 166 6.79 -21.66 28.91
C THR A 166 8.26 -21.28 28.71
N ILE A 167 8.58 -20.57 27.62
CA ILE A 167 9.93 -20.07 27.36
C ILE A 167 10.20 -18.88 28.30
N LYS A 168 11.19 -19.04 29.17
CA LYS A 168 11.69 -18.01 30.11
C LYS A 168 13.12 -17.56 29.80
N ASP A 169 13.64 -17.95 28.64
CA ASP A 169 14.94 -17.51 28.14
C ASP A 169 14.75 -16.27 27.27
N LEU A 170 15.22 -15.11 27.77
CA LEU A 170 15.09 -13.82 27.09
C LEU A 170 15.83 -13.80 25.75
N ALA A 171 17.04 -14.36 25.69
CA ALA A 171 17.83 -14.39 24.47
C ALA A 171 17.14 -15.25 23.40
N ARG A 172 16.61 -16.41 23.80
CA ARG A 172 15.82 -17.25 22.90
C ARG A 172 14.57 -16.53 22.39
N LEU A 173 13.81 -15.87 23.26
CA LEU A 173 12.63 -15.10 22.84
C LEU A 173 12.98 -14.01 21.84
N ARG A 174 14.10 -13.28 22.04
CA ARG A 174 14.58 -12.29 21.06
C ARG A 174 14.86 -12.92 19.70
N THR A 175 15.60 -14.04 19.66
CA THR A 175 15.89 -14.74 18.39
C THR A 175 14.62 -15.22 17.68
N LEU A 176 13.55 -15.56 18.43
CA LEU A 176 12.26 -15.92 17.84
C LEU A 176 11.54 -14.72 17.20
N PHE A 177 11.61 -13.54 17.81
CA PHE A 177 11.09 -12.31 17.19
C PHE A 177 11.88 -11.95 15.93
N ASP A 178 13.21 -12.08 15.96
CA ASP A 178 14.06 -11.88 14.77
C ASP A 178 13.73 -12.87 13.66
N LEU A 179 13.52 -14.15 14.00
CA LEU A 179 13.10 -15.19 13.07
C LEU A 179 11.76 -14.85 12.44
N PHE A 180 10.77 -14.44 13.25
CA PHE A 180 9.46 -14.05 12.74
C PHE A 180 9.54 -12.86 11.80
N ALA A 181 10.28 -11.82 12.17
CA ALA A 181 10.45 -10.64 11.34
C ALA A 181 11.12 -10.98 10.00
N GLU A 182 12.14 -11.85 10.02
CA GLU A 182 12.86 -12.28 8.82
C GLU A 182 12.00 -13.17 7.92
N VAL A 183 11.28 -14.13 8.50
CA VAL A 183 10.36 -15.00 7.75
C VAL A 183 9.23 -14.18 7.16
N LEU A 184 8.55 -13.33 7.95
CA LEU A 184 7.49 -12.43 7.46
C LEU A 184 8.00 -11.53 6.34
N HIS A 185 9.19 -10.97 6.52
CA HIS A 185 9.83 -10.20 5.47
C HIS A 185 9.98 -11.03 4.20
N GLN A 186 10.55 -12.23 4.28
CA GLN A 186 10.82 -13.02 3.09
C GLN A 186 9.58 -13.66 2.45
N VAL A 187 8.60 -14.12 3.23
CA VAL A 187 7.37 -14.71 2.66
C VAL A 187 6.44 -13.65 2.07
N CYS A 188 6.51 -12.41 2.57
CA CYS A 188 5.74 -11.28 2.03
C CYS A 188 6.50 -10.48 0.96
N HIS A 189 7.84 -10.56 0.91
CA HIS A 189 8.67 -9.68 0.07
C HIS A 189 9.75 -10.41 -0.75
N GLU A 190 9.77 -11.75 -0.75
CA GLU A 190 10.72 -12.62 -1.47
C GLU A 190 12.13 -12.01 -1.66
N GLY A 191 12.85 -11.77 -0.56
CA GLY A 191 14.30 -11.53 -0.52
C GLY A 191 14.87 -10.65 -1.65
N ARG A 192 14.95 -9.33 -1.42
CA ARG A 192 15.61 -8.31 -2.26
C ARG A 192 15.01 -8.01 -3.63
N ALA A 193 14.11 -8.82 -4.17
CA ALA A 193 13.54 -8.59 -5.51
C ALA A 193 12.48 -7.45 -5.58
N TYR A 194 12.07 -6.89 -4.44
CA TYR A 194 10.81 -6.13 -4.33
C TYR A 194 10.91 -4.61 -4.34
N GLU A 195 12.08 -3.99 -4.25
CA GLU A 195 12.10 -2.55 -4.53
C GLU A 195 11.68 -2.31 -5.99
N ASP A 196 11.99 -3.27 -6.87
CA ASP A 196 11.83 -3.15 -8.31
C ASP A 196 10.74 -4.03 -8.96
N ASP A 197 9.87 -4.68 -8.18
CA ASP A 197 8.83 -5.56 -8.73
C ASP A 197 7.46 -4.85 -8.77
N VAL A 198 7.05 -4.47 -9.99
CA VAL A 198 5.79 -3.76 -10.26
C VAL A 198 4.56 -4.55 -9.79
N ASP A 199 4.54 -5.88 -9.98
CA ASP A 199 3.35 -6.69 -9.72
C ASP A 199 3.00 -6.67 -8.25
N ILE A 200 4.01 -6.60 -7.38
CA ILE A 200 3.71 -6.63 -5.96
C ILE A 200 3.42 -5.26 -5.40
N HIS A 201 4.04 -4.20 -5.89
CA HIS A 201 3.57 -2.87 -5.50
C HIS A 201 2.14 -2.62 -5.97
N ILE A 202 1.73 -3.14 -7.13
CA ILE A 202 0.32 -3.14 -7.58
C ILE A 202 -0.57 -3.89 -6.58
N ARG A 203 -0.18 -5.11 -6.18
CA ARG A 203 -0.93 -5.91 -5.21
C ARG A 203 -1.02 -5.21 -3.85
N ARG A 204 0.06 -4.59 -3.36
CA ARG A 204 0.10 -3.88 -2.08
C ARG A 204 -0.75 -2.60 -2.10
N LEU A 205 -0.75 -1.89 -3.23
CA LEU A 205 -1.57 -0.70 -3.43
C LEU A 205 -3.07 -1.05 -3.46
N SER A 206 -3.40 -2.16 -4.12
CA SER A 206 -4.75 -2.64 -4.39
C SER A 206 -5.31 -3.56 -3.28
N ALA A 207 -4.45 -4.05 -2.39
CA ALA A 207 -4.85 -4.93 -1.29
C ALA A 207 -5.71 -4.16 -0.27
N PRO A 208 -6.79 -4.78 0.24
CA PRO A 208 -7.62 -4.17 1.28
C PRO A 208 -6.78 -3.91 2.54
N GLY A 209 -6.78 -2.64 2.95
CA GLY A 209 -5.94 -2.09 4.00
C GLY A 209 -6.34 -2.45 5.45
N GLY A 210 -6.43 -3.72 5.81
CA GLY A 210 -7.05 -4.24 7.06
C GLY A 210 -7.04 -3.39 8.35
N ARG A 211 -8.08 -3.54 9.18
CA ARG A 211 -8.12 -3.30 10.65
C ARG A 211 -9.06 -4.27 11.43
N ILE A 212 -8.60 -4.91 12.52
CA ILE A 212 -9.13 -5.80 13.57
C ILE A 212 -8.13 -5.92 14.76
N GLU A 213 -8.38 -5.12 15.80
CA GLU A 213 -7.66 -5.18 17.09
C GLU A 213 -8.21 -6.27 18.03
N ASP A 214 -7.46 -6.59 19.09
CA ASP A 214 -7.63 -7.70 20.03
C ASP A 214 -7.62 -9.11 19.41
N LYS A 215 -6.86 -9.22 18.30
CA LYS A 215 -5.86 -10.26 17.94
C LYS A 215 -5.16 -10.09 16.56
N HIS A 216 -5.30 -8.91 15.91
CA HIS A 216 -4.39 -8.14 14.97
C HIS A 216 -3.68 -8.89 13.83
N ILE A 217 -3.73 -8.52 12.52
CA ILE A 217 -2.93 -7.48 11.82
C ILE A 217 -3.61 -7.01 10.53
N LEU A 218 -3.39 -5.72 10.25
CA LEU A 218 -4.32 -4.76 9.75
C LEU A 218 -3.58 -3.69 8.94
N TRP A 219 -3.78 -3.74 7.62
CA TRP A 219 -3.10 -2.94 6.61
C TRP A 219 -3.54 -1.48 6.44
N GLU A 220 -3.62 -0.65 7.49
CA GLU A 220 -3.65 0.82 7.32
C GLU A 220 -2.61 1.48 8.26
N SER A 221 -1.33 1.24 7.99
CA SER A 221 -0.44 2.41 7.95
C SER A 221 -0.61 2.94 6.55
N TYR A 222 -1.18 4.13 6.42
CA TYR A 222 -1.19 4.81 5.14
C TYR A 222 0.20 4.80 4.47
N GLY A 223 1.28 4.75 5.27
CA GLY A 223 2.66 4.54 4.82
C GLY A 223 2.81 3.44 3.78
N ASN A 224 2.16 2.28 3.89
CA ASN A 224 2.44 1.16 2.99
C ASN A 224 1.83 1.30 1.60
N ARG A 225 0.59 1.80 1.53
CA ARG A 225 -0.06 2.10 0.25
C ARG A 225 0.58 3.35 -0.38
N ARG A 226 0.99 4.33 0.43
CA ARG A 226 1.76 5.50 0.00
C ARG A 226 3.14 5.11 -0.54
N ASP A 227 3.84 4.21 0.15
CA ASP A 227 5.16 3.69 -0.22
C ASP A 227 5.06 2.83 -1.47
N ALA A 228 4.02 1.99 -1.59
CA ALA A 228 3.73 1.23 -2.80
C ALA A 228 3.46 2.17 -3.98
N ALA A 229 2.58 3.17 -3.82
CA ALA A 229 2.32 4.17 -4.85
C ALA A 229 3.61 4.88 -5.29
N ALA A 230 4.40 5.38 -4.32
CA ALA A 230 5.68 6.03 -4.61
C ALA A 230 6.70 5.11 -5.28
N SER A 231 6.72 3.82 -4.92
CA SER A 231 7.64 2.85 -5.54
C SER A 231 7.23 2.52 -6.97
N LEU A 232 5.93 2.43 -7.27
CA LEU A 232 5.43 2.28 -8.64
C LEU A 232 5.83 3.46 -9.53
N GLY A 233 5.81 4.68 -9.00
CA GLY A 233 6.31 5.86 -9.71
C GLY A 233 7.78 5.75 -10.07
N ARG A 234 8.64 5.45 -9.08
CA ARG A 234 10.08 5.23 -9.29
C ARG A 234 10.40 4.11 -10.26
N LEU A 235 9.54 3.09 -10.32
CA LEU A 235 9.69 1.98 -11.24
C LEU A 235 9.40 2.34 -12.70
N GLY A 236 8.50 3.30 -12.93
CA GLY A 236 8.19 3.80 -14.27
C GLY A 236 7.43 2.82 -15.17
N ASP A 237 6.98 1.67 -14.65
CA ASP A 237 6.26 0.68 -15.46
C ASP A 237 4.79 1.07 -15.67
N ALA A 238 4.37 1.14 -16.94
CA ALA A 238 3.00 1.48 -17.34
C ALA A 238 1.94 0.48 -16.85
N ALA A 239 2.30 -0.76 -16.53
CA ALA A 239 1.42 -1.75 -15.92
C ALA A 239 0.83 -1.28 -14.57
N ALA A 240 1.50 -0.34 -13.90
CA ALA A 240 1.05 0.26 -12.65
C ALA A 240 -0.10 1.25 -12.79
N VAL A 241 -0.33 1.80 -13.99
CA VAL A 241 -1.28 2.90 -14.21
C VAL A 241 -2.70 2.58 -13.72
N PRO A 242 -3.30 1.40 -14.02
CA PRO A 242 -4.63 1.07 -13.52
C PRO A 242 -4.72 1.03 -11.98
N ALA A 243 -3.68 0.51 -11.32
CA ALA A 243 -3.65 0.42 -9.87
C ALA A 243 -3.53 1.81 -9.23
N LEU A 244 -2.66 2.68 -9.76
CA LEU A 244 -2.52 4.07 -9.32
C LEU A 244 -3.81 4.87 -9.58
N ALA A 245 -4.45 4.67 -10.73
CA ALA A 245 -5.71 5.32 -11.05
C ALA A 245 -6.84 4.96 -10.06
N SER A 246 -6.85 3.71 -9.56
CA SER A 246 -7.87 3.23 -8.62
C SER A 246 -7.89 4.00 -7.28
N VAL A 247 -6.76 4.61 -6.90
CA VAL A 247 -6.60 5.31 -5.62
C VAL A 247 -6.64 6.83 -5.71
N LEU A 248 -6.83 7.42 -6.91
CA LEU A 248 -6.96 8.87 -7.09
C LEU A 248 -8.21 9.47 -6.40
N TRP A 249 -9.17 8.62 -6.02
CA TRP A 249 -10.36 8.98 -5.26
C TRP A 249 -10.40 8.36 -3.86
N ASP A 250 -9.29 7.80 -3.36
CA ASP A 250 -9.21 7.25 -2.01
C ASP A 250 -9.51 8.34 -0.96
N LYS A 251 -9.92 7.98 0.26
CA LYS A 251 -10.13 8.90 1.39
C LYS A 251 -8.81 9.51 1.89
N ASP A 252 -7.68 8.82 1.73
CA ASP A 252 -6.36 9.29 2.15
C ASP A 252 -5.79 10.35 1.19
N GLY A 253 -5.71 11.60 1.65
CA GLY A 253 -5.19 12.71 0.85
C GLY A 253 -3.73 12.56 0.44
N VAL A 254 -2.92 11.91 1.27
CA VAL A 254 -1.51 11.69 0.94
C VAL A 254 -1.36 10.57 -0.08
N LEU A 255 -2.18 9.52 -0.01
CA LEU A 255 -2.20 8.48 -1.04
C LEU A 255 -2.65 9.03 -2.40
N ARG A 256 -3.67 9.90 -2.41
CA ARG A 256 -4.06 10.64 -3.63
C ARG A 256 -2.89 11.43 -4.19
N ALA A 257 -2.21 12.21 -3.35
CA ALA A 257 -1.05 13.00 -3.77
C ALA A 257 0.08 12.12 -4.35
N ARG A 258 0.41 11.01 -3.70
CA ARG A 258 1.43 10.06 -4.18
C ARG A 258 1.04 9.42 -5.50
N ALA A 259 -0.22 9.02 -5.67
CA ALA A 259 -0.68 8.47 -6.94
C ALA A 259 -0.60 9.48 -8.09
N ILE A 260 -0.92 10.76 -7.84
CA ILE A 260 -0.78 11.84 -8.82
C ILE A 260 0.69 12.04 -9.22
N GLU A 261 1.59 12.11 -8.24
CA GLU A 261 3.04 12.25 -8.47
C GLU A 261 3.58 11.06 -9.26
N SER A 262 3.24 9.83 -8.86
CA SER A 262 3.71 8.61 -9.51
C SER A 262 3.18 8.42 -10.93
N LEU A 263 1.94 8.85 -11.22
CA LEU A 263 1.45 8.87 -12.60
C LEU A 263 2.24 9.83 -13.49
N ALA A 264 2.73 10.95 -12.94
CA ALA A 264 3.62 11.85 -13.67
C ALA A 264 5.05 11.29 -13.80
N GLU A 265 5.57 10.59 -12.78
CA GLU A 265 6.86 9.90 -12.88
C GLU A 265 6.85 8.82 -13.97
N ILE A 266 5.75 8.07 -14.10
CA ILE A 266 5.58 7.04 -15.15
C ILE A 266 5.46 7.66 -16.55
N GLY A 267 4.79 8.81 -16.69
CA GLY A 267 4.68 9.53 -17.95
C GLY A 267 3.88 8.85 -19.07
N HIS A 268 3.24 7.72 -18.80
CA HIS A 268 2.46 6.99 -19.80
C HIS A 268 1.14 7.71 -20.16
N ALA A 269 0.75 7.71 -21.44
CA ALA A 269 -0.41 8.43 -21.97
C ALA A 269 -1.72 8.15 -21.21
N SER A 270 -1.95 6.90 -20.80
CA SER A 270 -3.12 6.52 -19.98
C SER A 270 -3.12 7.20 -18.62
N GLY A 271 -1.95 7.39 -17.99
CA GLY A 271 -1.81 8.11 -16.71
C GLY A 271 -2.06 9.61 -16.87
N ILE A 272 -1.55 10.20 -17.95
CA ILE A 272 -1.77 11.61 -18.30
C ILE A 272 -3.26 11.91 -18.45
N ARG A 273 -4.04 11.00 -19.05
CA ARG A 273 -5.50 11.13 -19.15
C ARG A 273 -6.17 11.27 -17.79
N HIS A 274 -5.70 10.56 -16.77
CA HIS A 274 -6.22 10.69 -15.41
C HIS A 274 -5.82 12.03 -14.78
N LEU A 275 -4.59 12.51 -14.99
CA LEU A 275 -4.13 13.81 -14.49
C LEU A 275 -4.96 14.98 -15.08
N VAL A 276 -5.25 14.95 -16.38
CA VAL A 276 -6.09 15.97 -17.05
C VAL A 276 -7.49 16.03 -16.44
N ARG A 277 -8.07 14.89 -16.04
CA ARG A 277 -9.37 14.85 -15.36
C ARG A 277 -9.34 15.49 -13.97
N LEU A 278 -8.19 15.50 -13.31
CA LEU A 278 -8.04 16.03 -11.94
C LEU A 278 -7.86 17.54 -11.88
N LEU A 279 -7.63 18.24 -12.99
CA LEU A 279 -7.49 19.70 -13.00
C LEU A 279 -8.74 20.45 -12.51
N GLY A 280 -9.90 19.78 -12.46
CA GLY A 280 -11.17 20.33 -12.01
C GLY A 280 -11.48 20.00 -10.54
N ASP A 281 -10.62 19.22 -9.91
CA ASP A 281 -10.88 18.60 -8.63
C ASP A 281 -10.46 19.53 -7.48
N SER A 282 -11.44 19.90 -6.65
CA SER A 282 -11.28 20.81 -5.53
C SER A 282 -10.98 20.12 -4.20
N ARG A 283 -10.96 18.79 -4.16
CA ARG A 283 -10.66 18.03 -2.93
C ARG A 283 -9.25 18.33 -2.45
N ASP A 284 -9.06 18.22 -1.14
CA ASP A 284 -7.72 18.27 -0.54
C ASP A 284 -6.87 17.07 -0.99
N ALA A 285 -5.56 17.19 -0.96
CA ALA A 285 -4.59 16.12 -1.12
C ALA A 285 -3.32 16.58 -0.43
N ASP A 286 -3.18 16.22 0.84
CA ASP A 286 -2.03 16.58 1.69
C ASP A 286 -1.90 18.11 1.90
N GLY A 287 -3.03 18.77 2.24
CA GLY A 287 -3.05 20.20 2.50
C GLY A 287 -3.03 21.08 1.25
N GLN A 288 -3.12 20.48 0.06
CA GLN A 288 -3.21 21.18 -1.22
C GLN A 288 -4.40 20.68 -2.04
N PRO A 289 -5.08 21.53 -2.84
CA PRO A 289 -6.12 21.06 -3.73
C PRO A 289 -5.57 20.08 -4.79
N VAL A 290 -6.29 19.00 -5.07
CA VAL A 290 -5.95 18.00 -6.08
C VAL A 290 -5.63 18.65 -7.43
N ARG A 291 -6.41 19.65 -7.86
CA ARG A 291 -6.14 20.42 -9.09
C ARG A 291 -4.73 21.02 -9.14
N VAL A 292 -4.22 21.53 -8.02
CA VAL A 292 -2.88 22.16 -7.96
C VAL A 292 -1.80 21.11 -8.13
N LEU A 293 -1.97 19.94 -7.49
CA LEU A 293 -1.06 18.81 -7.67
C LEU A 293 -1.09 18.28 -9.10
N ALA A 294 -2.27 18.16 -9.70
CA ALA A 294 -2.42 17.73 -11.09
C ALA A 294 -1.78 18.72 -12.07
N THR A 295 -1.95 20.04 -11.88
CA THR A 295 -1.27 21.07 -12.68
C THR A 295 0.25 20.94 -12.56
N ARG A 296 0.77 20.73 -11.34
CA ARG A 296 2.20 20.56 -11.10
C ARG A 296 2.74 19.28 -11.73
N ALA A 297 2.01 18.17 -11.62
CA ALA A 297 2.33 16.87 -12.17
C ALA A 297 2.38 16.89 -13.71
N LEU A 298 1.41 17.55 -14.34
CA LEU A 298 1.43 17.78 -15.79
C LEU A 298 2.62 18.65 -16.21
N ARG A 299 2.96 19.69 -15.42
CA ARG A 299 4.12 20.54 -15.69
C ARG A 299 5.45 19.78 -15.61
N SER A 300 5.58 18.75 -14.75
CA SER A 300 6.82 17.99 -14.59
C SER A 300 7.10 16.99 -15.72
N LEU A 301 6.14 16.71 -16.60
CA LEU A 301 6.28 15.75 -17.71
C LEU A 301 7.15 16.26 -18.88
N GLY A 302 7.55 17.54 -18.88
CA GLY A 302 8.37 18.12 -19.95
C GLY A 302 7.59 18.39 -21.25
N GLU A 303 8.21 19.14 -22.17
CA GLU A 303 7.54 19.80 -23.31
C GLU A 303 7.25 18.92 -24.54
N GLY A 304 7.76 17.68 -24.59
CA GLY A 304 7.72 16.81 -25.77
C GLY A 304 6.41 16.04 -25.94
N ASP A 305 6.14 15.14 -24.99
CA ASP A 305 5.02 14.19 -25.06
C ASP A 305 3.75 14.71 -24.36
N LEU A 306 3.86 15.82 -23.61
CA LEU A 306 2.76 16.42 -22.88
C LEU A 306 1.68 16.98 -23.82
N VAL A 307 2.06 17.62 -24.92
CA VAL A 307 1.08 18.26 -25.82
C VAL A 307 0.25 17.20 -26.53
N ASP A 308 0.87 16.18 -27.11
CA ASP A 308 0.14 15.11 -27.81
C ASP A 308 -0.66 14.26 -26.83
N SER A 309 -0.15 13.98 -25.62
CA SER A 309 -0.88 13.21 -24.61
C SER A 309 -2.02 14.00 -23.97
N VAL A 310 -1.84 15.30 -23.74
CA VAL A 310 -2.93 16.19 -23.29
C VAL A 310 -3.95 16.34 -24.41
N LEU A 311 -3.54 16.62 -25.64
CA LEU A 311 -4.46 16.72 -26.79
C LEU A 311 -5.23 15.41 -27.03
N THR A 312 -4.57 14.25 -26.95
CA THR A 312 -5.20 12.93 -27.04
C THR A 312 -6.13 12.66 -25.87
N ALA A 313 -5.73 13.06 -24.65
CA ALA A 313 -6.61 12.95 -23.47
C ALA A 313 -7.82 13.88 -23.56
N LEU A 314 -7.66 15.02 -24.24
CA LEU A 314 -8.69 16.00 -24.54
C LEU A 314 -9.54 15.62 -25.76
N ASP A 315 -9.12 14.62 -26.55
CA ASP A 315 -9.87 14.16 -27.71
C ASP A 315 -11.24 13.60 -27.26
N GLY A 316 -12.31 14.14 -27.84
CA GLY A 316 -13.70 13.96 -27.38
C GLY A 316 -14.18 14.88 -26.25
N GLU A 317 -13.28 15.60 -25.55
CA GLU A 317 -13.60 16.58 -24.51
C GLU A 317 -13.37 18.04 -24.97
N VAL A 318 -12.67 18.28 -26.10
CA VAL A 318 -12.40 19.64 -26.64
C VAL A 318 -13.67 20.48 -26.80
N GLU A 319 -14.74 19.91 -27.38
CA GLU A 319 -16.02 20.61 -27.55
C GLU A 319 -16.68 20.95 -26.22
N ARG A 320 -16.52 20.10 -25.20
CA ARG A 320 -17.03 20.37 -23.85
C ARG A 320 -16.20 21.45 -23.16
N LEU A 321 -14.87 21.42 -23.31
CA LEU A 321 -13.97 22.46 -22.78
C LEU A 321 -14.23 23.85 -23.35
N LYS A 322 -14.63 23.95 -24.63
CA LYS A 322 -15.07 25.21 -25.24
C LYS A 322 -16.28 25.82 -24.50
N ALA A 323 -17.13 24.98 -23.90
CA ALA A 323 -18.32 25.39 -23.15
C ALA A 323 -18.03 25.68 -21.67
N TYR A 324 -17.01 25.04 -21.07
CA TYR A 324 -16.60 25.30 -19.69
C TYR A 324 -15.94 26.69 -19.54
N ARG A 325 -16.44 27.50 -18.61
CA ARG A 325 -15.80 28.74 -18.14
C ARG A 325 -15.53 28.59 -16.65
N GLY A 326 -14.28 28.48 -16.23
CA GLY A 326 -13.93 28.29 -14.81
C GLY A 326 -12.49 27.82 -14.60
N ALA A 327 -12.15 27.48 -13.35
CA ALA A 327 -10.80 27.07 -12.95
C ALA A 327 -10.24 25.92 -13.82
N TYR A 328 -11.07 24.96 -14.21
CA TYR A 328 -10.64 23.80 -15.00
C TYR A 328 -9.99 24.17 -16.34
N ARG A 329 -10.67 24.99 -17.16
CA ARG A 329 -10.13 25.46 -18.45
C ARG A 329 -8.91 26.35 -18.24
N SER A 330 -8.92 27.18 -17.18
CA SER A 330 -7.79 28.05 -16.85
C SER A 330 -6.54 27.23 -16.49
N GLU A 331 -6.67 26.14 -15.73
CA GLU A 331 -5.55 25.26 -15.37
C GLU A 331 -5.01 24.50 -16.59
N ILE A 332 -5.88 24.01 -17.49
CA ILE A 332 -5.48 23.43 -18.79
C ILE A 332 -4.73 24.47 -19.63
N GLY A 333 -5.26 25.69 -19.70
CA GLY A 333 -4.63 26.79 -20.42
C GLY A 333 -3.26 27.16 -19.86
N VAL A 334 -3.10 27.16 -18.54
CA VAL A 334 -1.81 27.36 -17.86
C VAL A 334 -0.83 26.23 -18.20
N ALA A 335 -1.29 24.97 -18.16
CA ALA A 335 -0.47 23.81 -18.51
C ALA A 335 0.04 23.89 -19.96
N LEU A 336 -0.83 24.21 -20.92
CA LEU A 336 -0.47 24.38 -22.33
C LEU A 336 0.47 25.57 -22.58
N CYS A 337 0.35 26.65 -21.78
CA CYS A 337 1.27 27.80 -21.91
C CYS A 337 2.72 27.43 -21.62
N TYR A 338 2.99 26.44 -20.77
CA TYR A 338 4.36 25.99 -20.51
C TYR A 338 5.02 25.35 -21.73
N ALA A 339 4.23 24.71 -22.61
CA ALA A 339 4.77 24.08 -23.82
C ALA A 339 5.04 25.05 -24.98
N LEU A 340 4.72 26.36 -24.82
CA LEU A 340 4.91 27.37 -25.86
C LEU A 340 6.39 27.64 -26.18
N GLU A 341 7.27 27.43 -25.20
CA GLU A 341 8.72 27.69 -25.32
C GLU A 341 9.47 26.46 -25.89
N GLY A 342 8.80 25.31 -25.98
CA GLY A 342 9.38 24.03 -26.38
C GLY A 342 9.22 23.65 -27.86
N PRO A 343 9.69 22.43 -28.23
CA PRO A 343 9.63 21.92 -29.60
C PRO A 343 8.21 21.77 -30.16
N HIS A 344 7.19 21.74 -29.30
CA HIS A 344 5.77 21.58 -29.66
C HIS A 344 4.94 22.86 -29.45
N GLY A 345 5.59 24.03 -29.38
CA GLY A 345 4.89 25.30 -29.14
C GLY A 345 3.82 25.64 -30.19
N SER A 346 3.95 25.14 -31.42
CA SER A 346 2.94 25.30 -32.47
C SER A 346 1.63 24.58 -32.12
N GLN A 347 1.73 23.32 -31.69
CA GLN A 347 0.60 22.49 -31.28
C GLN A 347 -0.06 23.06 -30.02
N ALA A 348 0.74 23.52 -29.05
CA ALA A 348 0.23 24.14 -27.82
C ALA A 348 -0.55 25.43 -28.10
N ALA A 349 -0.06 26.29 -29.00
CA ALA A 349 -0.76 27.50 -29.41
C ALA A 349 -2.09 27.19 -30.12
N ASN A 350 -2.11 26.19 -31.00
CA ASN A 350 -3.33 25.74 -31.66
C ASN A 350 -4.35 25.19 -30.64
N ALA A 351 -3.91 24.36 -29.71
CA ALA A 351 -4.74 23.81 -28.63
C ALA A 351 -5.42 24.90 -27.80
N LEU A 352 -4.66 25.92 -27.39
CA LEU A 352 -5.17 27.07 -26.64
C LEU A 352 -6.26 27.83 -27.40
N ALA A 353 -6.08 27.97 -28.71
CA ALA A 353 -7.03 28.62 -29.59
C ALA A 353 -8.29 27.76 -29.83
N GLU A 354 -8.14 26.44 -29.88
CA GLU A 354 -9.23 25.48 -29.99
C GLU A 354 -10.11 25.48 -28.74
N ILE A 355 -9.54 25.44 -27.54
CA ILE A 355 -10.32 25.43 -26.28
C ILE A 355 -10.88 26.81 -25.88
N ASN A 356 -10.71 27.84 -26.72
CA ASN A 356 -11.12 29.23 -26.44
C ASN A 356 -10.57 29.78 -25.11
N ALA A 357 -9.30 29.49 -24.78
CA ALA A 357 -8.66 29.93 -23.54
C ALA A 357 -8.24 31.41 -23.57
N VAL A 358 -9.22 32.32 -23.67
CA VAL A 358 -9.01 33.79 -23.76
C VAL A 358 -8.15 34.33 -22.59
N GLU A 359 -8.25 33.72 -21.41
CA GLU A 359 -7.47 34.02 -20.21
C GLU A 359 -5.95 33.83 -20.39
N THR A 360 -5.51 33.12 -21.43
CA THR A 360 -4.09 32.88 -21.73
C THR A 360 -3.46 33.95 -22.62
N LEU A 361 -4.24 34.89 -23.15
CA LEU A 361 -3.76 35.98 -24.00
C LEU A 361 -2.52 36.73 -23.45
N PRO A 362 -2.44 37.08 -22.14
CA PRO A 362 -1.25 37.73 -21.60
C PRO A 362 0.01 36.87 -21.72
N ARG A 363 -0.12 35.54 -21.51
CA ARG A 363 1.00 34.59 -21.61
C ARG A 363 1.40 34.35 -23.07
N LEU A 364 0.43 34.22 -23.98
CA LEU A 364 0.68 34.10 -25.42
C LEU A 364 1.43 35.33 -25.97
N ARG A 365 1.04 36.54 -25.57
CA ARG A 365 1.74 37.79 -25.96
C ARG A 365 3.17 37.82 -25.40
N LYS A 366 3.34 37.40 -24.15
CA LYS A 366 4.67 37.28 -23.54
C LYS A 366 5.54 36.30 -24.35
N ALA A 367 5.03 35.11 -24.68
CA ALA A 367 5.74 34.12 -25.49
C ALA A 367 6.05 34.65 -26.91
N GLN A 368 5.11 35.36 -27.54
CA GLN A 368 5.31 36.01 -28.85
C GLN A 368 6.46 37.01 -28.84
N SER A 369 6.63 37.74 -27.74
CA SER A 369 7.69 38.73 -27.56
C SER A 369 9.06 38.14 -27.26
N MET A 370 9.14 36.87 -26.86
CA MET A 370 10.41 36.20 -26.58
C MET A 370 11.05 35.66 -27.87
N ALA A 371 12.32 36.01 -28.10
CA ALA A 371 13.00 35.90 -29.39
C ALA A 371 13.48 34.49 -29.81
N PHE A 372 12.93 33.40 -29.25
CA PHE A 372 13.48 32.04 -29.41
C PHE A 372 12.57 31.02 -30.13
N ALA A 373 11.38 31.42 -30.56
CA ALA A 373 10.46 30.52 -31.27
C ALA A 373 10.86 30.29 -32.75
N ARG A 374 10.86 29.03 -33.20
CA ARG A 374 10.90 28.65 -34.63
C ARG A 374 9.78 29.36 -35.39
N SER A 375 9.94 29.62 -36.70
CA SER A 375 8.96 30.40 -37.49
C SER A 375 7.53 29.86 -37.37
N ALA A 376 7.35 28.54 -37.45
CA ALA A 376 6.06 27.88 -37.32
C ALA A 376 5.39 28.13 -35.95
N THR A 377 6.14 28.08 -34.85
CA THR A 377 5.61 28.36 -33.50
C THR A 377 5.19 29.82 -33.37
N ARG A 378 5.99 30.74 -33.94
CA ARG A 378 5.64 32.16 -33.95
C ARG A 378 4.36 32.44 -34.72
N GLU A 379 4.18 31.79 -35.88
CA GLU A 379 2.97 31.87 -36.69
C GLU A 379 1.75 31.30 -35.96
N ALA A 380 1.88 30.13 -35.34
CA ALA A 380 0.82 29.51 -34.56
C ALA A 380 0.40 30.36 -33.36
N ILE A 381 1.36 30.95 -32.63
CA ILE A 381 1.06 31.88 -31.53
C ILE A 381 0.32 33.12 -32.04
N ALA A 382 0.74 33.71 -33.16
CA ALA A 382 0.07 34.87 -33.74
C ALA A 382 -1.36 34.54 -34.19
N ALA A 383 -1.57 33.38 -34.82
CA ALA A 383 -2.88 32.89 -35.22
C ALA A 383 -3.79 32.63 -34.00
N ALA A 384 -3.24 32.04 -32.93
CA ALA A 384 -3.95 31.79 -31.68
C ALA A 384 -4.39 33.10 -31.01
N ILE A 385 -3.50 34.09 -30.90
CA ILE A 385 -3.83 35.42 -30.35
C ILE A 385 -4.97 36.04 -31.14
N LYS A 386 -4.88 36.10 -32.47
CA LYS A 386 -5.91 36.67 -33.33
C LYS A 386 -7.27 35.98 -33.13
N ARG A 387 -7.29 34.66 -33.05
CA ARG A 387 -8.52 33.87 -32.85
C ARG A 387 -9.13 34.11 -31.47
N LEU A 388 -8.31 34.16 -30.43
CA LEU A 388 -8.76 34.39 -29.05
C LEU A 388 -9.24 35.83 -28.82
N GLU A 389 -8.63 36.83 -29.48
CA GLU A 389 -9.09 38.22 -29.47
C GLU A 389 -10.44 38.37 -30.18
N ALA A 390 -10.60 37.75 -31.36
CA ALA A 390 -11.89 37.70 -32.04
C ALA A 390 -12.96 37.07 -31.13
N ARG A 391 -12.64 35.98 -30.43
CA ARG A 391 -13.54 35.35 -29.46
C ARG A 391 -13.86 36.26 -28.27
N ALA A 392 -12.88 36.99 -27.74
CA ALA A 392 -13.04 37.93 -26.63
C ALA A 392 -13.94 39.12 -27.00
N SER A 393 -13.93 39.52 -28.28
CA SER A 393 -14.72 40.64 -28.80
C SER A 393 -16.21 40.29 -29.06
N LEU A 394 -16.56 39.00 -29.08
CA LEU A 394 -17.95 38.57 -29.26
C LEU A 394 -18.79 38.91 -28.01
N PRO A 395 -20.07 39.32 -28.17
CA PRO A 395 -20.98 39.56 -27.05
C PRO A 395 -21.02 38.36 -26.11
N ARG A 396 -21.08 38.60 -24.80
CA ARG A 396 -21.33 37.53 -23.83
C ARG A 396 -22.66 36.88 -24.20
N ALA A 397 -22.64 35.60 -24.58
CA ALA A 397 -23.85 34.80 -24.57
C ALA A 397 -24.47 34.92 -23.16
N ALA A 398 -25.79 35.16 -23.11
CA ALA A 398 -26.54 35.26 -21.86
C ALA A 398 -26.15 34.10 -20.93
N ALA A 399 -25.93 34.43 -19.65
CA ALA A 399 -25.33 33.57 -18.64
C ALA A 399 -25.71 32.09 -18.81
N ALA A 400 -24.84 31.32 -19.49
CA ALA A 400 -24.76 29.90 -19.20
C ALA A 400 -24.39 29.86 -17.72
N ALA A 401 -25.30 29.32 -16.91
CA ALA A 401 -25.21 29.32 -15.45
C ALA A 401 -23.79 29.04 -14.99
N ASP A 402 -23.35 29.70 -13.91
CA ASP A 402 -22.14 29.28 -13.21
C ASP A 402 -22.35 27.82 -12.81
N VAL A 403 -21.80 26.92 -13.61
CA VAL A 403 -21.96 25.50 -13.37
C VAL A 403 -20.97 25.19 -12.26
N THR A 404 -21.47 25.01 -11.05
CA THR A 404 -20.66 24.54 -9.92
C THR A 404 -19.99 23.23 -10.32
N ALA A 405 -18.83 22.95 -9.72
CA ALA A 405 -17.96 21.80 -10.02
C ALA A 405 -18.67 20.43 -10.02
N ASP A 406 -19.93 20.37 -9.56
CA ASP A 406 -20.82 19.21 -9.54
C ASP A 406 -21.41 18.82 -10.92
N THR A 407 -21.08 19.56 -11.97
CA THR A 407 -21.60 19.39 -13.34
C THR A 407 -20.54 19.06 -14.39
N LEU A 408 -19.30 18.87 -13.94
CA LEU A 408 -18.34 18.09 -14.71
C LEU A 408 -18.92 16.68 -14.91
N PRO A 409 -18.57 15.95 -15.97
CA PRO A 409 -18.83 14.52 -16.01
C PRO A 409 -18.09 13.93 -14.80
N ARG A 410 -18.83 13.70 -13.71
CA ARG A 410 -18.54 12.52 -12.89
C ARG A 410 -18.49 11.41 -13.93
N ALA A 411 -17.37 10.71 -14.05
CA ALA A 411 -17.47 9.38 -14.59
C ALA A 411 -18.69 8.77 -13.90
N ALA A 412 -19.53 8.07 -14.67
CA ALA A 412 -20.49 7.18 -14.06
C ALA A 412 -19.81 6.53 -12.84
N ARG A 413 -20.58 6.22 -11.81
CA ARG A 413 -20.14 5.18 -10.90
C ARG A 413 -19.88 3.91 -11.74
N GLU A 414 -18.80 3.84 -12.52
CA GLU A 414 -17.99 2.65 -12.56
C GLU A 414 -17.73 2.44 -11.08
N PRO A 415 -18.32 1.38 -10.51
CA PRO A 415 -18.14 1.13 -9.11
C PRO A 415 -16.62 1.03 -8.95
N GLY A 416 -16.00 2.04 -8.34
CA GLY A 416 -14.87 1.76 -7.48
C GLY A 416 -15.42 0.64 -6.60
N LEU A 417 -14.94 -0.58 -6.86
CA LEU A 417 -15.41 -1.82 -6.26
C LEU A 417 -15.86 -1.50 -4.85
N ASP A 418 -17.17 -1.64 -4.63
CA ASP A 418 -17.88 -1.04 -3.51
C ASP A 418 -17.16 -1.41 -2.20
N THR A 419 -16.30 -0.50 -1.71
CA THR A 419 -15.64 -0.69 -0.42
C THR A 419 -16.65 -0.54 0.73
N ALA A 420 -17.91 -0.20 0.42
CA ALA A 420 -19.00 -0.10 1.39
C ALA A 420 -19.59 -1.45 1.82
N THR A 421 -19.13 -2.60 1.29
CA THR A 421 -19.43 -3.91 1.90
C THR A 421 -18.57 -4.26 3.11
N LEU A 422 -17.73 -3.34 3.59
CA LEU A 422 -17.03 -3.51 4.87
C LEU A 422 -17.85 -2.89 6.02
N PRO A 423 -18.07 -3.65 7.12
CA PRO A 423 -18.95 -3.23 8.21
C PRO A 423 -18.43 -1.93 8.85
N ARG A 424 -19.30 -0.92 8.89
CA ARG A 424 -19.06 0.35 9.59
C ARG A 424 -18.86 0.07 11.08
N GLY A 425 -17.62 0.17 11.55
CA GLY A 425 -17.30 0.13 12.97
C GLY A 425 -18.00 1.30 13.69
N SER A 426 -18.98 0.96 14.51
CA SER A 426 -19.69 1.88 15.40
C SER A 426 -18.68 2.65 16.26
N ARG A 427 -18.63 3.97 16.11
CA ARG A 427 -17.96 4.88 17.05
C ARG A 427 -18.72 4.82 18.38
N GLY A 428 -18.22 4.04 19.33
CA GLY A 428 -18.63 4.13 20.72
C GLY A 428 -18.07 5.41 21.32
N HIS A 429 -18.93 6.41 21.53
CA HIS A 429 -18.63 7.54 22.39
C HIS A 429 -18.72 7.05 23.84
N PRO A 430 -17.72 7.29 24.71
CA PRO A 430 -17.94 7.13 26.14
C PRO A 430 -18.64 8.40 26.61
N ASP A 431 -19.87 8.28 27.09
CA ASP A 431 -20.41 9.30 27.98
C ASP A 431 -20.80 8.70 29.32
N ARG A 432 -20.39 9.44 30.34
CA ARG A 432 -20.36 9.09 31.74
C ARG A 432 -21.75 9.31 32.34
N GLY A 433 -22.04 8.52 33.38
CA GLY A 433 -22.61 9.08 34.60
C GLY A 433 -24.13 9.17 34.72
N ARG A 434 -24.68 8.14 35.38
CA ARG A 434 -25.61 8.22 36.54
C ARG A 434 -26.43 9.50 36.73
N SER A 435 -27.74 9.30 36.85
CA SER A 435 -28.70 9.76 37.90
C SER A 435 -30.09 9.40 37.38
N ALA A 436 -31.12 8.90 38.08
CA ALA A 436 -31.48 8.48 39.44
C ALA A 436 -32.92 7.91 39.30
N PRO A 437 -33.69 7.63 40.37
CA PRO A 437 -33.39 6.99 41.65
C PRO A 437 -33.69 5.48 41.66
#